data_AF-A0A6G0XZC4-F1
#
_entry.id   AF-A0A6G0XZC4-F1
#
_cell.length_a   1.000
_cell.length_b   1.000
_cell.length_c   1.000
_cell.angle_alpha   90.00
_cell.angle_beta   90.00
_cell.angle_gamma   90.00
#
_symmetry.space_group_name_H-M   'P 1'
#
loop_
_entity.id
_entity.type
_entity.pdbx_description
1 polymer ?
#
loop_
_entity_poly.entity_id
_entity_poly.type
_entity_poly.pdbx_seq_one_letter_code
_entity_poly.pdbx_strand_id
1 'polypeptide(L)'
;VIYGDGTHECPSLTQIPCPFENVPKQNDAFSCGVYIIYYTFKFMDNSKFSLEFDPNTYREYLKTYLLENSEDMTNICLYCNWHSDRHHCPLDDEYVEWVSCSRCCCWIAINCIPKEYRLINYDNIDFFCLFCQK
;
A
#
# COMPACT_ATOMS: atom_id res chain seq x y z
N VAL A 1 -22.83 -17.70 -18.13
CA VAL A 1 -21.61 -18.45 -17.78
C VAL A 1 -21.99 -19.35 -16.62
N ILE A 2 -21.87 -20.67 -16.78
CA ILE A 2 -22.23 -21.64 -15.74
C ILE A 2 -21.00 -21.80 -14.83
N TYR A 3 -21.14 -21.48 -13.55
CA TYR A 3 -20.16 -21.79 -12.50
C TYR A 3 -20.88 -22.66 -11.44
N GLY A 4 -20.24 -23.74 -10.99
CA GLY A 4 -20.80 -24.66 -9.98
C GLY A 4 -21.38 -25.96 -10.55
N ASP A 5 -21.83 -26.83 -9.64
CA ASP A 5 -22.19 -28.26 -9.85
C ASP A 5 -23.44 -28.52 -10.73
N GLY A 6 -24.00 -27.49 -11.36
CA GLY A 6 -25.15 -27.62 -12.26
C GLY A 6 -26.49 -27.94 -11.58
N THR A 7 -26.55 -27.98 -10.24
CA THR A 7 -27.79 -28.32 -9.50
C THR A 7 -28.40 -27.14 -8.72
N HIS A 8 -27.69 -26.02 -8.64
CA HIS A 8 -28.15 -24.82 -7.94
C HIS A 8 -28.41 -23.70 -8.94
N GLU A 9 -29.67 -23.37 -9.17
CA GLU A 9 -30.05 -22.14 -9.86
C GLU A 9 -29.66 -20.95 -8.97
N CYS A 10 -28.82 -20.05 -9.48
CA CYS A 10 -28.56 -18.79 -8.78
C CYS A 10 -29.89 -18.10 -8.51
N PRO A 11 -30.15 -17.64 -7.27
CA PRO A 11 -31.34 -16.86 -6.99
C PRO A 11 -31.39 -15.69 -7.97
N SER A 12 -32.57 -15.49 -8.56
CA SER A 12 -32.81 -14.38 -9.48
C SER A 12 -32.50 -13.07 -8.75
N LEU A 13 -31.33 -12.51 -9.03
CA LEU A 13 -30.94 -11.22 -8.49
C LEU A 13 -31.84 -10.18 -9.15
N THR A 14 -32.69 -9.55 -8.35
CA THR A 14 -33.44 -8.37 -8.79
C THR A 14 -32.40 -7.32 -9.14
N GLN A 15 -32.34 -6.94 -10.42
CA GLN A 15 -31.42 -5.89 -10.86
C GLN A 15 -31.82 -4.59 -10.18
N ILE A 16 -31.07 -4.20 -9.16
CA ILE A 16 -31.15 -2.85 -8.61
C ILE A 16 -30.58 -1.93 -9.71
N PRO A 17 -31.32 -0.89 -10.14
CA PRO A 17 -30.80 0.06 -11.11
C PRO A 17 -29.49 0.62 -10.55
N CYS A 18 -28.40 0.43 -11.30
CA CYS A 18 -27.12 1.03 -10.94
C CYS A 18 -27.25 2.54 -11.13
N PRO A 19 -27.27 3.36 -10.07
CA PRO A 19 -27.50 4.80 -10.19
C PRO A 19 -26.27 5.54 -10.73
N PHE A 20 -25.17 4.82 -10.98
CA PHE A 20 -23.88 5.40 -11.33
C PHE A 20 -23.80 5.65 -12.83
N GLU A 21 -23.80 6.93 -13.19
CA GLU A 21 -23.52 7.40 -14.53
C GLU A 21 -22.02 7.65 -14.70
N ASN A 22 -21.53 7.54 -15.94
CA ASN A 22 -20.17 7.92 -16.32
C ASN A 22 -19.05 7.17 -15.59
N VAL A 23 -19.32 5.94 -15.11
CA VAL A 23 -18.30 5.09 -14.50
C VAL A 23 -17.28 4.71 -15.58
N PRO A 24 -16.01 5.16 -15.48
CA PRO A 24 -14.99 4.84 -16.48
C PRO A 24 -14.72 3.32 -16.45
N LYS A 25 -14.29 2.75 -17.57
CA LYS A 25 -13.97 1.32 -17.66
C LYS A 25 -12.47 1.14 -17.86
N GLN A 26 -11.88 0.27 -17.07
CA GLN A 26 -10.50 -0.13 -17.25
C GLN A 26 -10.37 -0.98 -18.53
N ASN A 27 -9.41 -0.64 -19.39
CA ASN A 27 -9.12 -1.34 -20.64
C ASN A 27 -7.74 -2.04 -20.64
N ASP A 28 -6.97 -1.91 -19.57
CA ASP A 28 -5.67 -2.56 -19.38
C ASP A 28 -5.75 -3.69 -18.33
N ALA A 29 -4.64 -4.40 -18.12
CA ALA A 29 -4.57 -5.53 -17.17
C ALA A 29 -4.00 -5.17 -15.78
N PHE A 30 -3.54 -3.93 -15.55
CA PHE A 30 -2.68 -3.59 -14.40
C PHE A 30 -3.12 -2.34 -13.61
N SER A 31 -4.10 -1.58 -14.09
CA SER A 31 -4.61 -0.37 -13.44
C SER A 31 -5.77 -0.62 -12.47
N CYS A 32 -6.21 -1.88 -12.30
CA CYS A 32 -7.41 -2.23 -11.54
C CYS A 32 -7.42 -1.64 -10.12
N GLY A 33 -6.27 -1.67 -9.43
CA GLY A 33 -6.16 -1.08 -8.09
C GLY A 33 -6.46 0.42 -8.07
N VAL A 34 -6.00 1.18 -9.08
CA VAL A 34 -6.23 2.63 -9.15
C VAL A 34 -7.69 2.94 -9.46
N TYR A 35 -8.32 2.16 -10.33
CA TYR A 35 -9.76 2.28 -10.59
C TYR A 35 -10.60 1.99 -9.34
N ILE A 36 -10.28 0.93 -8.58
CA ILE A 36 -10.98 0.61 -7.32
C ILE A 36 -10.84 1.75 -6.31
N ILE A 37 -9.64 2.31 -6.15
CA ILE A 37 -9.40 3.44 -5.25
C ILE A 37 -10.22 4.65 -5.70
N TYR A 38 -10.17 5.00 -6.99
CA TYR A 38 -10.95 6.10 -7.55
C TYR A 38 -12.45 5.92 -7.28
N TYR A 39 -13.00 4.72 -7.51
CA TYR A 39 -14.41 4.46 -7.24
C TYR A 39 -14.76 4.59 -5.77
N THR A 40 -13.89 4.09 -4.89
CA THR A 40 -14.08 4.16 -3.45
C THR A 40 -14.19 5.62 -3.00
N PHE A 41 -13.27 6.49 -3.45
CA PHE A 41 -13.35 7.93 -3.17
C PHE A 41 -14.63 8.56 -3.73
N LYS A 42 -15.02 8.23 -4.97
CA LYS A 42 -16.28 8.75 -5.55
C LYS A 42 -17.52 8.34 -4.76
N PHE A 43 -17.56 7.09 -4.27
CA PHE A 43 -18.64 6.64 -3.40
C PHE A 43 -18.63 7.34 -2.05
N MET A 44 -17.48 7.44 -1.40
CA MET A 44 -17.33 8.08 -0.09
C MET A 44 -17.70 9.56 -0.12
N ASP A 45 -17.31 10.26 -1.19
CA ASP A 45 -17.59 11.69 -1.39
C ASP A 45 -18.99 11.94 -1.98
N ASN A 46 -19.75 10.88 -2.26
CA ASN A 46 -21.03 10.94 -2.99
C ASN A 46 -20.93 11.82 -4.27
N SER A 47 -19.84 11.67 -5.00
CA SER A 47 -19.51 12.51 -6.16
C SER A 47 -19.61 11.76 -7.48
N LYS A 48 -19.79 12.50 -8.57
CA LYS A 48 -19.95 11.91 -9.90
C LYS A 48 -18.62 11.36 -10.43
N PHE A 49 -18.73 10.29 -11.20
CA PHE A 49 -17.63 9.75 -12.00
C PHE A 49 -17.38 10.63 -13.22
N SER A 50 -16.14 10.61 -13.71
CA SER A 50 -15.74 11.25 -14.97
C SER A 50 -15.30 10.19 -15.98
N LEU A 51 -15.78 10.29 -17.21
CA LEU A 51 -15.29 9.48 -18.33
C LEU A 51 -13.89 9.89 -18.79
N GLU A 52 -13.43 11.09 -18.42
CA GLU A 52 -12.08 11.59 -18.69
C GLU A 52 -11.07 11.14 -17.62
N PHE A 53 -11.45 10.18 -16.76
CA PHE A 53 -10.54 9.61 -15.78
C PHE A 53 -9.34 8.95 -16.45
N ASP A 54 -8.16 9.49 -16.16
CA ASP A 54 -6.88 8.89 -16.53
C ASP A 54 -6.20 8.29 -15.29
N PRO A 55 -5.95 6.96 -15.26
CA PRO A 55 -5.34 6.31 -14.11
C PRO A 55 -3.91 6.79 -13.84
N ASN A 56 -3.16 7.26 -14.83
CA ASN A 56 -1.79 7.73 -14.62
C ASN A 56 -1.76 9.08 -13.91
N THR A 57 -2.57 10.03 -14.38
CA THR A 57 -2.79 11.32 -13.70
C THR A 57 -3.27 11.09 -12.26
N TYR A 58 -4.18 10.13 -12.05
CA TYR A 58 -4.67 9.83 -10.71
C TYR A 58 -3.62 9.17 -9.81
N ARG A 59 -2.67 8.39 -10.35
CA ARG A 59 -1.52 7.89 -9.58
C ARG A 59 -0.64 9.02 -9.05
N GLU A 60 -0.34 10.02 -9.88
CA GLU A 60 0.42 11.19 -9.43
C GLU A 60 -0.33 11.98 -8.36
N TYR A 61 -1.65 12.15 -8.53
CA TYR A 61 -2.49 12.72 -7.47
C TYR A 61 -2.40 11.91 -6.18
N LEU A 62 -2.58 10.58 -6.23
CA LEU A 62 -2.53 9.71 -5.05
C LEU A 62 -1.16 9.77 -4.37
N LYS A 63 -0.07 9.80 -5.14
CA LYS A 63 1.28 9.95 -4.60
C LYS A 63 1.42 11.25 -3.80
N THR A 64 1.04 12.38 -4.38
CA THR A 64 1.09 13.69 -3.70
C THR A 64 0.17 13.71 -2.48
N TYR A 65 -1.07 13.24 -2.65
CA TYR A 65 -2.05 13.17 -1.57
C TYR A 65 -1.54 12.34 -0.38
N LEU A 66 -0.94 11.17 -0.63
CA LEU A 66 -0.37 10.34 0.42
C LEU A 66 0.83 11.02 1.09
N LEU A 67 1.69 11.71 0.34
CA LEU A 67 2.82 12.44 0.93
C LEU A 67 2.37 13.61 1.82
N GLU A 68 1.26 14.25 1.46
CA GLU A 68 0.74 15.42 2.18
C GLU A 68 -0.18 15.07 3.36
N ASN A 69 -0.87 13.93 3.30
CA ASN A 69 -1.96 13.60 4.24
C ASN A 69 -1.74 12.30 5.01
N SER A 70 -0.70 11.52 4.71
CA SER A 70 -0.36 10.37 5.56
C SER A 70 0.32 10.85 6.83
N GLU A 71 0.17 10.06 7.90
CA GLU A 71 0.91 10.28 9.14
C GLU A 71 2.42 10.25 8.86
N ASP A 72 3.18 11.09 9.57
CA ASP A 72 4.63 11.03 9.55
C ASP A 72 5.09 9.69 10.14
N MET A 73 5.46 8.77 9.24
CA MET A 73 5.94 7.45 9.61
C MET A 73 7.45 7.41 9.87
N THR A 74 8.17 8.55 9.85
CA THR A 74 9.63 8.58 10.06
C THR A 74 10.04 7.90 11.37
N ASN A 75 9.23 8.00 12.42
CA ASN A 75 9.50 7.41 13.73
C ASN A 75 8.76 6.08 13.99
N ILE A 76 8.15 5.48 12.96
CA ILE A 76 7.49 4.18 13.06
C ILE A 76 8.47 3.08 12.65
N CYS A 77 8.74 2.18 13.59
CA CYS A 77 9.59 1.03 13.33
C CYS A 77 8.84 -0.05 12.53
N LEU A 78 9.00 -0.08 11.20
CA LEU A 78 8.32 -1.06 10.32
C LEU A 78 8.66 -2.53 10.61
N TYR A 79 9.75 -2.79 11.33
CA TYR A 79 10.15 -4.15 11.73
C TYR A 79 9.28 -4.72 12.86
N CYS A 80 8.96 -3.92 13.87
CA CYS A 80 8.16 -4.36 15.03
C CYS A 80 6.74 -3.78 15.05
N ASN A 81 6.40 -2.88 14.12
CA ASN A 81 5.11 -2.20 14.01
C ASN A 81 4.70 -1.48 15.31
N TRP A 82 5.67 -0.90 16.02
CA TRP A 82 5.47 -0.20 17.29
C TRP A 82 5.85 1.28 17.15
N HIS A 83 5.00 2.18 17.65
CA HIS A 83 5.34 3.60 17.84
C HIS A 83 6.41 3.68 18.89
N SER A 84 7.63 4.01 18.48
CA SER A 84 8.73 4.03 19.41
C SER A 84 9.19 5.44 19.65
N ASP A 85 8.53 6.08 20.60
CA ASP A 85 9.14 7.12 21.45
C ASP A 85 10.44 6.59 22.11
N ARG A 86 10.66 5.26 22.12
CA ARG A 86 11.91 4.57 22.52
C ARG A 86 12.89 4.20 21.39
N HIS A 87 12.54 4.41 20.11
CA HIS A 87 13.51 4.43 18.99
C HIS A 87 13.58 5.82 18.36
N HIS A 88 13.21 6.87 19.11
CA HIS A 88 14.03 8.07 18.98
C HIS A 88 15.46 7.59 19.24
N CYS A 89 16.32 7.65 18.23
CA CYS A 89 17.74 7.68 18.51
C CYS A 89 17.90 8.66 19.67
N PRO A 90 18.56 8.26 20.78
CA PRO A 90 19.01 9.23 21.75
C PRO A 90 19.59 10.41 20.97
N LEU A 91 19.33 11.65 21.38
CA LEU A 91 19.90 12.84 20.71
C LEU A 91 21.44 12.75 20.56
N ASP A 92 22.05 11.81 21.28
CA ASP A 92 23.48 11.49 21.31
C ASP A 92 23.92 10.45 20.24
N ASP A 93 23.00 9.71 19.61
CA ASP A 93 23.29 8.84 18.45
C ASP A 93 23.09 9.65 17.17
N GLU A 94 24.20 10.21 16.67
CA GLU A 94 24.28 11.21 15.60
C GLU A 94 23.68 10.80 14.24
N TYR A 95 23.30 9.53 14.02
CA TYR A 95 22.81 9.05 12.73
C TYR A 95 21.89 7.81 12.83
N VAL A 96 20.68 7.90 12.29
CA VAL A 96 19.82 6.74 12.04
C VAL A 96 20.27 6.10 10.73
N GLU A 97 20.98 4.97 10.81
CA GLU A 97 21.31 4.19 9.60
C GLU A 97 20.11 3.35 9.15
N TRP A 98 19.85 3.36 7.85
CA TRP A 98 18.75 2.63 7.21
C TRP A 98 19.31 1.55 6.28
N VAL A 99 18.63 0.41 6.21
CA VAL A 99 18.92 -0.65 5.25
C VAL A 99 17.65 -1.01 4.49
N SER A 100 17.78 -1.21 3.17
CA SER A 100 16.70 -1.71 2.32
C SER A 100 16.75 -3.24 2.24
N CYS A 101 15.59 -3.89 2.34
CA CYS A 101 15.52 -5.32 2.07
C CYS A 101 15.74 -5.63 0.58
N SER A 102 16.69 -6.50 0.25
CA SER A 102 17.02 -6.90 -1.13
C SER A 102 15.85 -7.55 -1.90
N ARG A 103 14.80 -8.05 -1.20
CA ARG A 103 13.66 -8.74 -1.82
C ARG A 103 12.42 -7.88 -1.98
N CYS A 104 11.98 -7.18 -0.92
CA CYS A 104 10.76 -6.37 -0.94
C CYS A 104 11.02 -4.86 -1.05
N CYS A 105 12.28 -4.43 -1.02
CA CYS A 105 12.70 -3.04 -1.06
C CYS A 105 12.13 -2.17 0.08
N CYS A 106 11.63 -2.79 1.16
CA CYS A 106 11.20 -2.06 2.35
C CYS A 106 12.43 -1.57 3.11
N TRP A 107 12.41 -0.30 3.49
CA TRP A 107 13.45 0.33 4.31
C TRP A 107 13.20 0.08 5.79
N ILE A 108 14.27 -0.28 6.51
CA ILE A 108 14.24 -0.59 7.93
C ILE A 108 15.37 0.19 8.62
N ALA A 109 15.04 0.89 9.69
CA ALA A 109 16.06 1.49 10.55
C ALA A 109 16.86 0.36 11.23
N ILE A 110 18.19 0.37 11.12
CA ILE A 110 19.05 -0.70 11.68
C ILE A 110 18.83 -0.85 13.20
N ASN A 111 18.51 0.24 13.88
CA ASN A 111 18.22 0.24 15.31
C ASN A 111 16.97 -0.57 15.71
N CYS A 112 16.07 -0.84 14.77
CA CYS A 112 14.94 -1.74 14.94
C CYS A 112 15.30 -3.22 14.89
N ILE A 113 16.47 -3.56 14.35
CA ILE A 113 16.92 -4.95 14.22
C ILE A 113 17.50 -5.37 15.58
N PRO A 114 17.09 -6.52 16.17
CA PRO A 114 17.69 -7.03 17.40
C PRO A 114 19.21 -7.19 17.23
N LYS A 115 19.99 -6.88 18.28
CA LYS A 115 21.46 -6.78 18.20
C LYS A 115 22.10 -8.05 17.64
N GLU A 116 21.55 -9.21 17.98
CA GLU A 116 21.95 -10.53 17.51
C GLU A 116 21.77 -10.75 16.00
N TYR A 117 20.92 -9.96 15.34
CA TYR A 117 20.67 -10.02 13.89
C TYR A 117 21.30 -8.85 13.13
N ARG A 118 22.03 -7.96 13.81
CA ARG A 118 22.71 -6.83 13.15
C ARG A 118 23.95 -7.31 12.40
N LEU A 119 24.09 -6.86 11.15
CA LEU A 119 25.28 -7.13 10.33
C LEU A 119 26.31 -6.02 10.52
N ILE A 120 27.60 -6.36 10.39
CA ILE A 120 28.71 -5.43 10.56
C ILE A 120 28.84 -4.46 9.36
N ASN A 121 28.19 -4.77 8.23
CA ASN A 121 28.17 -3.91 7.04
C ASN A 121 26.97 -4.27 6.14
N TYR A 122 25.97 -3.41 6.08
CA TYR A 122 24.77 -3.62 5.26
C TYR A 122 24.95 -3.20 3.80
N ASP A 123 25.96 -2.40 3.46
CA ASP A 123 26.22 -1.96 2.09
C ASP A 123 26.80 -3.08 1.20
N ASN A 124 27.42 -4.08 1.82
CA ASN A 124 28.13 -5.16 1.13
C ASN A 124 27.43 -6.52 1.23
N ILE A 125 26.26 -6.59 1.87
CA ILE A 125 25.58 -7.86 2.18
C ILE A 125 24.09 -7.72 1.89
N ASP A 126 23.51 -8.73 1.24
CA ASP A 126 22.07 -8.81 1.08
C ASP A 126 21.35 -8.86 2.44
N PHE A 127 20.43 -7.93 2.63
CA PHE A 127 19.58 -7.88 3.81
C PHE A 127 18.18 -8.36 3.48
N PHE A 128 17.67 -9.31 4.27
CA PHE A 128 16.28 -9.76 4.16
C PHE A 128 15.53 -9.41 5.45
N CYS A 129 14.42 -8.68 5.31
CA CYS A 129 13.53 -8.39 6.44
C CYS A 129 12.87 -9.68 6.96
N LEU A 130 12.31 -9.67 8.17
CA LEU A 130 11.62 -10.83 8.76
C LEU A 130 10.56 -11.45 7.85
N PHE A 131 9.86 -10.62 7.07
CA PHE A 131 8.85 -11.11 6.12
C PHE A 131 9.45 -11.80 4.91
N CYS A 132 10.68 -11.45 4.52
CA CYS A 132 11.38 -12.00 3.37
C CYS A 132 12.38 -13.12 3.70
N GLN A 133 12.69 -13.30 5.00
CA GLN A 133 13.47 -14.44 5.52
C GLN A 133 12.67 -15.75 5.51
N LYS A 134 11.36 -15.69 5.33
CA LYS A 134 10.48 -16.85 5.14
C LYS A 134 10.50 -17.36 3.70
#